data_AF-A0A925MQZ1-F1
#
_entry.id   AF-A0A925MQZ1-F1
#
_cell.length_a   1.000
_cell.length_b   1.000
_cell.length_c   1.000
_cell.angle_alpha   90.00
_cell.angle_beta   90.00
_cell.angle_gamma   90.00
#
_symmetry.space_group_name_H-M   'P 1'
#
loop_
_entity.id
_entity.type
_entity.pdbx_description
1 polymer ?
#
loop_
_entity_poly.entity_id
_entity_poly.type
_entity_poly.pdbx_seq_one_letter_code
_entity_poly.pdbx_strand_id
1 'polypeptide(L)'
;KEGIAKRIANSILIKPNQIGTLTETLAAINMAADAKYSAVVSHRSGETEDATIADIAVATRATQIKTGSMSRSDRVAKYNQLLRIEAELGSEARYAGAEAFPVPLPLLACST
;
A
#
# COMPACT_ATOMS: atom_id res chain seq x y z
N LYS A 1 -7.13 15.44 -4.96
CA LYS A 1 -6.59 16.46 -5.89
C LYS A 1 -6.15 17.74 -5.18
N GLU A 2 -7.00 18.38 -4.38
CA GLU A 2 -6.63 19.64 -3.68
C GLU A 2 -5.34 19.54 -2.85
N GLY A 3 -5.20 18.46 -2.05
CA GLY A 3 -3.97 18.23 -1.27
C GLY A 3 -2.69 18.09 -2.11
N ILE A 4 -2.80 17.67 -3.37
CA ILE A 4 -1.70 17.61 -4.34
C ILE A 4 -1.41 19.02 -4.88
N ALA A 5 -2.44 19.71 -5.38
CA ALA A 5 -2.29 21.04 -5.96
C ALA A 5 -1.70 22.06 -4.95
N LYS A 6 -2.11 21.96 -3.69
CA LYS A 6 -1.64 22.81 -2.59
C LYS A 6 -0.37 22.29 -1.89
N ARG A 7 0.19 21.15 -2.33
CA ARG A 7 1.36 20.50 -1.73
C ARG A 7 1.25 20.30 -0.20
N ILE A 8 0.10 19.85 0.28
CA ILE A 8 -0.21 19.71 1.71
C ILE A 8 0.46 18.48 2.34
N ALA A 9 0.72 17.44 1.54
CA ALA A 9 1.29 16.18 1.99
C ALA A 9 2.18 15.60 0.88
N ASN A 10 2.67 14.37 1.06
CA ASN A 10 3.43 13.61 0.06
C ASN A 10 2.98 12.14 -0.01
N SER A 11 1.90 11.81 0.72
CA SER A 11 1.36 10.48 0.84
C SER A 11 -0.15 10.53 0.98
N ILE A 12 -0.83 9.48 0.50
CA ILE A 12 -2.27 9.28 0.70
C ILE A 12 -2.51 7.92 1.35
N LEU A 13 -3.41 7.91 2.34
CA LEU A 13 -3.88 6.69 2.99
C LEU A 13 -5.16 6.21 2.29
N ILE A 14 -5.07 5.12 1.55
CA ILE A 14 -6.16 4.58 0.74
C ILE A 14 -6.93 3.53 1.54
N LYS A 15 -8.21 3.76 1.76
CA LYS A 15 -9.14 2.79 2.34
C LYS A 15 -10.24 2.53 1.31
N PRO A 16 -10.26 1.37 0.62
CA PRO A 16 -11.19 1.12 -0.47
C PRO A 16 -12.66 1.34 -0.07
N ASN A 17 -13.03 0.98 1.15
CA ASN A 17 -14.38 1.19 1.67
C ASN A 17 -14.71 2.63 2.10
N GLN A 18 -13.76 3.57 2.07
CA GLN A 18 -14.05 5.00 2.23
C GLN A 18 -14.42 5.66 0.91
N ILE A 19 -13.88 5.17 -0.20
CA ILE A 19 -14.18 5.71 -1.53
C ILE A 19 -15.41 5.05 -2.14
N GLY A 20 -15.60 3.75 -1.94
CA GLY A 20 -16.82 3.02 -2.28
C GLY A 20 -16.58 1.89 -3.29
N THR A 21 -15.89 2.17 -4.39
CA THR A 21 -15.64 1.16 -5.45
C THR A 21 -14.16 0.87 -5.69
N LEU A 22 -13.88 -0.30 -6.27
CA LEU A 22 -12.53 -0.67 -6.71
C LEU A 22 -12.04 0.25 -7.84
N THR A 23 -12.90 0.58 -8.81
CA THR A 23 -12.53 1.49 -9.90
C THR A 23 -12.03 2.83 -9.38
N GLU A 24 -12.73 3.42 -8.41
CA GLU A 24 -12.32 4.69 -7.82
C GLU A 24 -11.07 4.53 -6.94
N THR A 25 -10.95 3.41 -6.24
CA THR A 25 -9.74 3.06 -5.47
C THR A 25 -8.50 3.05 -6.37
N LEU A 26 -8.58 2.35 -7.51
CA LEU A 26 -7.51 2.27 -8.50
C LEU A 26 -7.20 3.64 -9.11
N ALA A 27 -8.24 4.43 -9.43
CA ALA A 27 -8.07 5.79 -9.92
C ALA A 27 -7.36 6.71 -8.90
N ALA A 28 -7.66 6.56 -7.61
CA ALA A 28 -7.00 7.32 -6.54
C ALA A 28 -5.54 6.92 -6.36
N ILE A 29 -5.21 5.63 -6.44
CA ILE A 29 -3.83 5.13 -6.40
C ILE A 29 -3.03 5.66 -7.59
N ASN A 30 -3.58 5.57 -8.80
CA ASN A 30 -2.92 6.08 -10.01
C ASN A 30 -2.70 7.59 -9.95
N MET A 31 -3.71 8.36 -9.52
CA MET A 31 -3.60 9.80 -9.32
C MET A 31 -2.47 10.18 -8.35
N ALA A 32 -2.30 9.43 -7.25
CA ALA A 32 -1.23 9.66 -6.30
C ALA A 32 0.13 9.36 -6.93
N ALA A 33 0.26 8.23 -7.61
CA ALA A 33 1.49 7.83 -8.27
C ALA A 33 1.92 8.80 -9.38
N ASP A 34 0.98 9.30 -10.19
CA ASP A 34 1.25 10.29 -11.25
C ASP A 34 1.76 11.62 -10.66
N ALA A 35 1.27 11.97 -9.47
CA ALA A 35 1.72 13.13 -8.70
C ALA A 35 2.98 12.88 -7.86
N LYS A 36 3.62 11.71 -7.97
CA LYS A 36 4.76 11.26 -7.14
C LYS A 36 4.46 11.24 -5.63
N TYR A 37 3.20 11.04 -5.24
CA TYR A 37 2.82 10.75 -3.87
C TYR A 37 2.94 9.24 -3.62
N SER A 38 3.34 8.85 -2.41
CA SER A 38 3.18 7.47 -1.99
C SER A 38 1.70 7.16 -1.73
N ALA A 39 1.27 5.94 -2.05
CA ALA A 39 -0.06 5.45 -1.72
C ALA A 39 0.04 4.28 -0.75
N VAL A 40 -0.55 4.46 0.44
CA VAL A 40 -0.55 3.45 1.50
C VAL A 40 -1.94 2.81 1.56
N VAL A 41 -2.06 1.57 1.10
CA VAL A 41 -3.31 0.79 1.25
C VAL A 41 -3.51 0.47 2.73
N SER A 42 -4.70 0.69 3.26
CA SER A 42 -4.95 0.64 4.70
C SER A 42 -6.22 -0.13 5.05
N HIS A 43 -6.11 -0.90 6.13
CA HIS A 43 -7.26 -1.52 6.80
C HIS A 43 -8.21 -0.51 7.46
N ARG A 44 -9.29 -1.00 8.07
CA ARG A 44 -10.13 -0.25 9.03
C ARG A 44 -10.03 -0.81 10.46
N SER A 45 -10.56 -0.08 11.45
CA SER A 45 -10.55 -0.53 12.85
C SER A 45 -11.36 -1.83 13.04
N GLY A 46 -12.53 -1.95 12.40
CA GLY A 46 -13.24 -3.22 12.22
C GLY A 46 -12.83 -3.86 10.89
N GLU A 47 -12.31 -5.09 10.94
CA GLU A 47 -11.91 -5.88 9.76
C GLU A 47 -12.52 -7.27 9.82
N THR A 48 -12.54 -7.93 8.67
CA THR A 48 -12.89 -9.33 8.51
C THR A 48 -11.64 -10.14 8.17
N GLU A 49 -11.75 -11.44 7.89
CA GLU A 49 -10.64 -12.23 7.34
C GLU A 49 -10.36 -11.96 5.84
N ASP A 50 -11.20 -11.17 5.17
CA ASP A 50 -11.03 -10.82 3.75
C ASP A 50 -9.65 -10.21 3.52
N ALA A 51 -8.84 -10.82 2.65
CA ALA A 51 -7.46 -10.41 2.44
C ALA A 51 -7.26 -9.48 1.23
N THR A 52 -8.32 -9.04 0.56
CA THR A 52 -8.29 -8.33 -0.74
C THR A 52 -7.37 -7.11 -0.74
N ILE A 53 -7.22 -6.41 0.38
CA ILE A 53 -6.33 -5.24 0.46
C ILE A 53 -4.84 -5.60 0.31
N ALA A 54 -4.45 -6.85 0.60
CA ALA A 54 -3.11 -7.36 0.32
C ALA A 54 -2.89 -7.48 -1.20
N ASP A 55 -3.83 -8.09 -1.91
CA ASP A 55 -3.80 -8.24 -3.36
C ASP A 55 -3.83 -6.86 -4.06
N ILE A 56 -4.67 -5.93 -3.58
CA ILE A 56 -4.68 -4.55 -4.08
C ILE A 56 -3.32 -3.87 -3.86
N ALA A 57 -2.67 -4.09 -2.71
CA ALA A 57 -1.37 -3.47 -2.44
C ALA A 57 -0.27 -3.97 -3.40
N VAL A 58 -0.30 -5.26 -3.78
CA VAL A 58 0.70 -5.84 -4.70
C VAL A 58 0.36 -5.56 -6.17
N ALA A 59 -0.90 -5.68 -6.56
CA ALA A 59 -1.33 -5.60 -7.96
C ALA A 59 -1.48 -4.16 -8.49
N THR A 60 -1.13 -3.14 -7.70
CA THR A 60 -1.31 -1.73 -8.07
C THR A 60 -0.04 -0.93 -7.85
N ARG A 61 -0.08 0.36 -8.18
CA ARG A 61 1.02 1.32 -7.93
C ARG A 61 1.07 1.80 -6.47
N ALA A 62 0.39 1.10 -5.56
CA ALA A 62 0.55 1.35 -4.13
C ALA A 62 2.00 1.04 -3.74
N THR A 63 2.55 1.86 -2.84
CA THR A 63 3.95 1.69 -2.41
C THR A 63 4.06 0.99 -1.06
N GLN A 64 2.98 1.01 -0.27
CA GLN A 64 2.97 0.49 1.09
C GLN A 64 1.59 -0.09 1.45
N ILE A 65 1.57 -0.97 2.44
CA ILE A 65 0.35 -1.46 3.09
C ILE A 65 0.44 -1.30 4.61
N LYS A 66 -0.66 -0.85 5.21
CA LYS A 66 -0.86 -0.76 6.67
C LYS A 66 -2.06 -1.59 7.07
N THR A 67 -1.80 -2.80 7.59
CA THR A 67 -2.87 -3.76 7.94
C THR A 67 -2.91 -4.18 9.41
N GLY A 68 -2.27 -3.43 10.31
CA GLY A 68 -2.41 -3.58 11.76
C GLY A 68 -1.22 -4.25 12.42
N SER A 69 -1.37 -4.71 13.67
CA SER A 69 -0.37 -5.55 14.32
C SER A 69 -0.39 -6.97 13.75
N MET A 70 0.69 -7.73 13.93
CA MET A 70 0.73 -9.17 13.68
C MET A 70 0.00 -9.96 14.78
N SER A 71 -1.21 -9.51 15.12
CA SER A 71 -2.09 -10.14 16.10
C SER A 71 -3.55 -9.94 15.68
N ARG A 72 -4.40 -10.87 16.12
CA ARG A 72 -5.79 -11.05 15.66
C ARG A 72 -5.86 -11.53 14.20
N SER A 73 -6.70 -12.56 13.98
CA SER A 73 -6.74 -13.30 12.72
C SER A 73 -7.16 -12.44 11.52
N ASP A 74 -8.01 -11.45 11.74
CA ASP A 74 -8.45 -10.47 10.73
C ASP A 74 -7.28 -9.66 10.15
N ARG A 75 -6.22 -9.41 10.93
CA ARG A 75 -5.00 -8.73 10.48
C ARG A 75 -4.01 -9.70 9.86
N VAL A 76 -3.78 -10.82 10.55
CA VAL A 76 -2.85 -11.86 10.13
C VAL A 76 -3.26 -12.45 8.78
N ALA A 77 -4.55 -12.51 8.46
CA ALA A 77 -5.02 -12.97 7.15
C ALA A 77 -4.39 -12.20 5.97
N LYS A 78 -4.23 -10.87 6.09
CA LYS A 78 -3.60 -10.03 5.05
C LYS A 78 -2.10 -10.26 4.96
N TYR A 79 -1.41 -10.37 6.11
CA TYR A 79 0.01 -10.69 6.13
C TYR A 79 0.29 -12.06 5.50
N ASN A 80 -0.52 -13.07 5.84
CA ASN A 80 -0.41 -14.40 5.25
C ASN A 80 -0.69 -14.37 3.74
N GLN A 81 -1.61 -13.52 3.29
CA GLN A 81 -1.86 -13.35 1.86
C GLN A 81 -0.66 -12.73 1.13
N LEU A 82 0.01 -11.73 1.72
CA LEU A 82 1.25 -11.19 1.15
C LEU A 82 2.33 -12.27 0.99
N LEU A 83 2.50 -13.14 1.99
CA LEU A 83 3.44 -14.26 1.93
C LEU A 83 3.07 -15.29 0.85
N ARG A 84 1.77 -15.54 0.65
CA ARG A 84 1.30 -16.41 -0.44
C ARG A 84 1.57 -15.81 -1.81
N ILE A 85 1.28 -14.52 -1.99
CA ILE A 85 1.54 -13.81 -3.25
C ILE A 85 3.05 -13.80 -3.54
N GLU A 86 3.89 -13.54 -2.53
CA GLU A 86 5.35 -13.61 -2.68
C GLU A 86 5.80 -15.01 -3.10
N ALA A 87 5.30 -16.07 -2.44
CA ALA A 87 5.61 -17.44 -2.79
C ALA A 87 5.14 -17.83 -4.20
N GLU A 88 3.98 -17.33 -4.65
CA GLU A 88 3.44 -17.57 -5.99
C GLU A 88 4.26 -16.86 -7.08
N LEU A 89 4.69 -15.62 -6.83
CA LEU A 89 5.52 -14.85 -7.75
C LEU A 89 6.97 -15.36 -7.82
N GLY A 90 7.47 -16.01 -6.77
CA GLY A 90 8.81 -16.59 -6.73
C GLY A 90 9.89 -15.52 -6.98
N SER A 91 10.73 -15.75 -7.99
CA SER A 91 11.82 -14.83 -8.37
C SER A 91 11.35 -13.51 -8.97
N GLU A 92 10.08 -13.40 -9.37
CA GLU A 92 9.50 -12.15 -9.89
C GLU A 92 9.07 -11.20 -8.76
N ALA A 93 8.98 -11.71 -7.51
CA ALA A 93 8.62 -10.88 -6.36
C ALA A 93 9.73 -9.87 -6.04
N ARG A 94 9.34 -8.63 -5.72
CA ARG A 94 10.26 -7.58 -5.26
C ARG A 94 9.76 -6.95 -3.98
N TYR A 95 10.61 -6.91 -2.96
CA TYR A 95 10.37 -6.15 -1.75
C TYR A 95 10.82 -4.70 -1.91
N ALA A 96 9.89 -3.75 -1.80
CA ALA A 96 10.16 -2.33 -2.06
C ALA A 96 11.13 -1.67 -1.08
N GLY A 97 11.27 -2.18 0.15
CA GLY A 97 12.24 -1.69 1.14
C GLY A 97 12.23 -0.15 1.30
N ALA A 98 13.40 0.47 1.13
CA ALA A 98 13.59 1.92 1.22
C ALA A 98 12.81 2.71 0.15
N GLU A 99 12.66 2.13 -1.03
CA GLU A 99 12.06 2.77 -2.20
C GLU A 99 10.54 2.97 -2.02
N ALA A 100 9.94 2.29 -1.04
CA ALA A 100 8.53 2.45 -0.69
C ALA A 100 8.18 3.85 -0.14
N PHE A 101 9.17 4.61 0.34
CA PHE A 101 8.99 5.90 0.98
C PHE A 101 9.16 7.05 -0.03
N PRO A 102 8.30 8.10 0.03
CA PRO A 102 8.37 9.23 -0.88
C PRO A 102 9.49 10.24 -0.53
N VAL A 103 10.38 9.88 0.40
CA VAL A 103 11.45 10.74 0.90
C VAL A 103 12.78 9.97 0.92
N PRO A 104 13.92 10.62 0.62
CA PRO A 104 15.22 9.99 0.75
C PRO A 104 15.45 9.56 2.20
N LEU A 105 15.78 8.29 2.42
CA LEU A 105 16.17 7.78 3.73
C LEU A 105 17.69 7.91 3.89
N PRO A 106 18.21 8.76 4.80
CA PRO A 106 19.63 9.08 4.90
C PRO A 106 20.55 7.88 5.17
N LEU A 107 19.99 6.80 5.74
CA LEU A 107 20.75 5.61 6.15
C LEU A 107 20.81 4.50 5.09
N LEU A 108 20.17 4.67 3.93
CA LEU A 108 20.11 3.66 2.85
C LEU A 108 20.79 4.12 1.54
N ALA A 109 21.37 5.32 1.54
CA ALA A 109 22.13 5.86 0.39
C ALA A 109 23.56 5.31 0.27
N CYS A 110 23.94 4.32 1.08
CA CYS A 110 25.30 3.80 1.17
C CYS A 110 25.34 2.28 0.90
N SER A 111 24.78 1.83 -0.23
CA SER A 111 25.07 0.48 -0.77
C SER A 111 24.42 0.30 -2.15
N THR A 112 24.95 1.02 -3.14
CA THR A 112 25.01 0.59 -4.55
C THR A 112 26.32 1.08 -5.13
#